data_AF-A0A2S6CPF7-F1
#
_entry.id   AF-A0A2S6CPF7-F1
#
_cell.length_a   1.000
_cell.length_b   1.000
_cell.length_c   1.000
_cell.angle_alpha   90.00
_cell.angle_beta   90.00
_cell.angle_gamma   90.00
#
_symmetry.space_group_name_H-M   'P 1'
#
loop_
_entity.id
_entity.type
_entity.pdbx_description
1 polymer ?
#
loop_
_entity_poly.entity_id
_entity_poly.type
_entity_poly.pdbx_seq_one_letter_code
_entity_poly.pdbx_strand_id
1 'polypeptide(L)' 'TKLICSPSMLSLGERIGMELARGSIERIFVEGDNGFSILTGCGQDAVFLVLASKSAKQGVLMLEIKNALKELKLVLQ' A
#
# COMPACT_ATOMS: atom_id res chain seq x y z
N THR A 1 7.19 -11.30 7.32
CA THR A 1 6.36 -10.46 6.43
C THR A 1 5.10 -11.23 6.11
N LYS A 2 3.96 -10.94 6.76
CA LYS A 2 2.70 -11.65 6.49
C LYS A 2 2.08 -11.07 5.22
N LEU A 3 2.09 -11.82 4.12
CA LEU A 3 1.13 -11.60 3.03
C LEU A 3 -0.23 -12.05 3.55
N ILE A 4 -1.15 -11.11 3.79
CA ILE A 4 -2.57 -11.44 3.81
C ILE A 4 -3.17 -10.77 2.59
N CYS A 5 -3.44 -11.61 1.61
CA CYS A 5 -4.07 -11.32 0.34
C CYS A 5 -5.52 -10.92 0.58
N SER A 6 -5.93 -9.76 0.07
CA SER A 6 -7.28 -9.64 -0.49
C SER A 6 -7.32 -8.43 -1.43
N PRO A 7 -7.50 -8.61 -2.75
CA PRO A 7 -7.88 -7.55 -3.67
C PRO A 7 -9.02 -6.67 -3.13
N SER A 8 -9.84 -7.25 -2.25
CA SER A 8 -10.95 -6.62 -1.55
C SER A 8 -10.60 -5.36 -0.74
N MET A 9 -9.39 -5.27 -0.17
CA MET A 9 -9.02 -4.05 0.59
C MET A 9 -8.70 -2.88 -0.32
N LEU A 10 -8.06 -3.14 -1.47
CA LEU A 10 -7.81 -2.11 -2.46
C LEU A 10 -9.12 -1.70 -3.14
N SER A 11 -10.00 -2.65 -3.49
CA SER A 11 -11.30 -2.35 -4.07
C SER A 11 -12.22 -1.60 -3.09
N LEU A 12 -12.16 -1.90 -1.79
CA LEU A 12 -12.83 -1.10 -0.77
C LEU A 12 -12.24 0.32 -0.72
N GLY A 13 -10.91 0.45 -0.79
CA GLY A 13 -10.24 1.74 -0.90
C GLY A 13 -10.70 2.54 -2.11
N GLU A 14 -10.79 1.92 -3.29
CA GLU A 14 -11.32 2.54 -4.50
C GLU A 14 -12.76 3.00 -4.33
N ARG A 15 -13.62 2.19 -3.71
CA ARG A 15 -15.00 2.59 -3.41
C ARG A 15 -15.06 3.82 -2.50
N ILE A 16 -14.28 3.81 -1.42
CA ILE A 16 -14.19 4.97 -0.52
C ILE A 16 -13.65 6.19 -1.28
N GLY A 17 -12.64 6.00 -2.14
CA GLY A 17 -12.08 7.04 -2.99
C GLY A 17 -13.11 7.66 -3.92
N MET A 18 -13.98 6.85 -4.52
CA MET A 18 -15.09 7.31 -5.35
C MET A 18 -16.11 8.13 -4.54
N GLU A 19 -16.55 7.61 -3.39
CA GLU A 19 -17.51 8.30 -2.51
C GLU A 19 -16.95 9.65 -1.99
N LEU A 20 -15.64 9.74 -1.77
CA LEU A 20 -14.95 10.96 -1.36
C LEU A 20 -14.46 11.84 -2.53
N ALA A 21 -14.79 11.47 -3.78
CA ALA A 21 -14.33 12.15 -4.99
C ALA A 21 -12.80 12.38 -5.04
N ARG A 22 -12.00 11.37 -4.66
CA ARG A 22 -10.52 11.41 -4.64
C ARG A 22 -9.85 10.79 -5.87
N GLY A 23 -10.63 10.31 -6.84
CA GLY A 23 -10.10 9.66 -8.03
C GLY A 23 -9.58 8.25 -7.75
N SER A 24 -8.64 7.76 -8.56
CA SER A 24 -8.05 6.43 -8.41
C SER A 24 -7.16 6.36 -7.16
N ILE A 25 -7.36 5.32 -6.36
CA ILE A 25 -6.61 5.12 -5.12
C ILE A 25 -5.38 4.26 -5.39
N GLU A 26 -4.21 4.90 -5.46
CA GLU A 26 -2.95 4.17 -5.66
C GLU A 26 -2.45 3.50 -4.38
N ARG A 27 -2.78 4.08 -3.21
CA ARG A 27 -2.25 3.67 -1.91
C ARG A 27 -3.25 3.88 -0.80
N ILE A 28 -3.29 2.91 0.12
CA ILE A 28 -3.96 3.01 1.41
C ILE A 28 -2.90 3.04 2.51
N PHE A 29 -3.00 4.03 3.40
CA PHE A 29 -2.13 4.17 4.57
C PHE A 29 -2.99 4.08 5.83
N VAL A 30 -2.64 3.16 6.72
CA VAL A 30 -3.29 2.97 8.01
C VAL A 30 -2.25 3.17 9.11
N GLU A 31 -2.54 4.10 10.01
CA GLU A 31 -1.80 4.29 11.25
C GLU A 31 -2.63 3.73 12.40
N GLY A 32 -1.98 2.98 13.29
CA GLY A 32 -2.58 2.47 14.51
C GLY A 32 -1.57 2.43 15.63
N ASP A 33 -2.02 2.01 16.82
CA ASP A 33 -1.18 2.03 18.01
C ASP A 33 0.07 1.14 17.92
N ASN A 34 0.00 0.10 17.08
CA ASN A 34 1.09 -0.84 16.84
C ASN A 34 2.00 -0.47 15.67
N GLY A 35 1.76 0.66 15.00
CA GLY A 35 2.55 1.15 13.87
C GLY A 35 1.73 1.36 12.61
N PHE A 36 2.33 1.08 11.46
CA PHE A 36 1.81 1.45 10.15
C PHE A 36 1.55 0.23 9.27
N SER A 37 0.47 0.29 8.50
CA SER A 37 0.18 -0.63 7.41
C SER A 37 -0.01 0.15 6.13
N ILE A 38 0.70 -0.22 5.07
CA ILE A 38 0.65 0.46 3.78
C ILE A 38 0.34 -0.57 2.70
N LEU A 39 -0.77 -0.40 1.99
CA LEU A 39 -1.10 -1.17 0.80
C LEU A 39 -0.91 -0.27 -0.43
N THR A 40 -0.18 -0.76 -1.42
CA THR A 40 -0.02 -0.08 -2.72
C THR A 40 -0.30 -1.07 -3.83
N GLY A 41 -1.03 -0.63 -4.87
CA GLY A 41 -1.20 -1.42 -6.09
C GLY A 41 0.16 -1.71 -6.75
N CYS A 42 0.35 -2.92 -7.24
CA CYS A 42 1.61 -3.37 -7.83
C CYS A 42 1.36 -4.28 -9.04
N GLY A 43 1.19 -3.69 -10.22
CA GLY A 43 0.76 -4.41 -11.43
C GLY A 43 -0.77 -4.46 -11.55
N GLN A 44 -1.32 -5.31 -12.43
CA GLN A 44 -2.77 -5.44 -12.62
C GLN A 44 -3.45 -6.21 -11.48
N ASP A 45 -2.87 -7.34 -11.05
CA ASP A 45 -3.55 -8.26 -10.12
C ASP A 45 -2.78 -8.47 -8.80
N ALA A 46 -1.81 -7.61 -8.50
CA ALA A 46 -0.99 -7.74 -7.31
C ALA A 46 -0.98 -6.48 -6.44
N VAL A 47 -0.84 -6.71 -5.14
CA VAL A 47 -0.79 -5.66 -4.10
C VAL A 47 0.48 -5.85 -3.27
N PHE A 48 1.13 -4.73 -2.98
CA PHE A 48 2.30 -4.66 -2.12
C PHE A 48 1.87 -4.15 -0.73
N LEU A 49 2.00 -5.02 0.29
CA LEU A 49 1.69 -4.71 1.68
C LEU A 49 2.98 -4.54 2.50
N VAL A 50 3.07 -3.42 3.20
CA VAL A 50 4.14 -3.13 4.16
C VAL A 50 3.57 -2.97 5.54
N LEU A 51 4.16 -3.67 6.51
CA LEU A 51 3.88 -3.53 7.94
C LEU A 51 5.14 -2.96 8.60
N ALA A 52 5.00 -1.86 9.31
CA ALA A 52 6.10 -1.19 10.00
C ALA A 52 5.73 -0.90 11.44
N SER A 53 6.69 -0.99 12.35
CA SER A 53 6.51 -0.59 13.74
C SER A 53 6.30 0.93 13.85
N LYS A 54 5.73 1.38 14.97
CA LYS A 54 5.54 2.80 15.28
C LYS A 54 6.87 3.59 15.35
N SER A 55 7.98 2.90 15.61
CA SER A 55 9.33 3.47 15.61
C SER A 55 9.90 3.72 14.21
N ALA A 56 9.25 3.24 13.15
CA ALA A 56 9.71 3.46 11.79
C ALA A 56 9.65 4.95 11.43
N LYS A 57 10.75 5.47 10.87
CA LYS A 57 10.79 6.84 10.35
C LYS A 57 9.92 6.91 9.10
N GLN A 58 8.72 7.47 9.20
CA GLN A 58 7.72 7.47 8.11
C GLN A 58 8.27 8.00 6.77
N GLY A 59 9.06 9.08 6.79
CA GLY A 59 9.66 9.61 5.57
C GLY A 59 10.61 8.63 4.87
N VAL A 60 11.43 7.91 5.66
CA VAL A 60 12.35 6.88 5.14
C VAL A 60 11.56 5.67 4.65
N LEU A 61 10.55 5.24 5.41
CA LEU A 61 9.67 4.12 5.02
C LEU A 61 9.01 4.37 3.66
N MET A 62 8.52 5.60 3.41
CA MET A 62 7.90 5.96 2.13
C MET A 62 8.91 5.97 0.96
N LEU A 63 10.16 6.38 1.23
CA LEU A 63 11.23 6.32 0.24
C LEU A 63 11.54 4.87 -0.16
N GLU A 64 11.69 3.99 0.82
CA GLU A 64 11.95 2.56 0.59
C GLU A 64 10.80 1.87 -0.16
N ILE A 65 9.55 2.16 0.21
CA ILE A 65 8.37 1.65 -0.50
C ILE A 65 8.39 2.08 -1.98
N LYS A 66 8.73 3.35 -2.25
CA LYS A 66 8.81 3.86 -3.63
C LYS A 66 9.91 3.13 -4.43
N ASN A 67 11.05 2.83 -3.82
CA ASN A 67 12.14 2.11 -4.47
C ASN A 67 11.76 0.65 -4.74
N ALA A 68 11.23 -0.06 -3.74
CA ALA A 68 10.77 -1.44 -3.87
C ALA A 68 9.70 -1.59 -4.95
N LEU A 69 8.75 -0.65 -5.05
CA LEU A 69 7.72 -0.67 -6.10
C LEU A 69 8.29 -0.48 -7.51
N LYS A 70 9.37 0.29 -7.68
CA LYS A 70 10.03 0.41 -9.00
C LYS A 70 10.63 -0.92 -9.42
N GLU A 71 11.26 -1.62 -8.50
CA GLU A 71 11.86 -2.93 -8.77
C GLU A 71 10.78 -3.98 -9.04
N LEU A 72 9.72 -4.03 -8.23
CA LEU A 72 8.61 -4.95 -8.41
C LEU A 72 7.90 -4.76 -9.75
N LYS A 73 7.74 -3.51 -10.21
CA LYS A 73 7.17 -3.20 -11.53
C LYS A 73 7.97 -3.76 -12.71
N LEU A 74 9.27 -4.03 -12.54
CA LEU A 74 10.08 -4.66 -13.59
C LEU A 74 9.83 -6.17 -13.68
N VAL A 75 9.38 -6.79 -12.59
CA VAL A 75 9.17 -8.24 -12.49
C VAL A 75 7.72 -8.63 -12.80
N LEU A 76 6.76 -7.77 -12.43
CA LEU A 76 5.32 -8.02 -12.51
C LEU A 76 4.66 -7.39 -13.76
N GLN A 77 5.41 -7.25 -14.87
CA GLN A 77 4.88 -6.73 -16.14
C GLN A 77 3.84 -7.65 -16.77
#